data_AF-A0A7Y6Z8T8-F1
#
_entry.id   AF-A0A7Y6Z8T8-F1
#
_cell.length_a   1.000
_cell.length_b   1.000
_cell.length_c   1.000
_cell.angle_alpha   90.00
_cell.angle_beta   90.00
_cell.angle_gamma   90.00
#
_symmetry.space_group_name_H-M   'P 1'
#
loop_
_entity.id
_entity.type
_entity.pdbx_description
1 polymer ?
#
loop_
_entity_poly.entity_id
_entity_poly.type
_entity_poly.pdbx_seq_one_letter_code
_entity_poly.pdbx_strand_id
1 'polypeptide(L)'
;MKNSDIFVRLSDKLRSALEARAEEIGLNVPELFRFLFLIDLRYPEKFKPDKGYGVTEGSLTKIRVDGSTRKRIAEQAKMHGLTRSRYLRSIAIRELEKYTDFVE
;
A
#
# COMPACT_ATOMS: atom_id res chain seq x y z
N MET A 1 -17.38 11.36 5.08
CA MET A 1 -17.16 10.01 4.51
C MET A 1 -16.57 9.11 5.59
N LYS A 2 -17.03 7.86 5.76
CA LYS A 2 -16.47 6.94 6.77
C LYS A 2 -15.14 6.37 6.25
N ASN A 3 -14.07 6.56 7.01
CA ASN A 3 -12.80 5.87 6.78
C ASN A 3 -12.93 4.38 7.16
N SER A 4 -12.12 3.54 6.54
CA SER A 4 -12.05 2.10 6.79
C SER A 4 -10.60 1.66 6.88
N ASP A 5 -10.33 0.72 7.78
CA ASP A 5 -9.00 0.15 7.95
C ASP A 5 -8.86 -1.14 7.11
N ILE A 6 -7.73 -1.30 6.44
CA ILE A 6 -7.30 -2.50 5.73
C ILE A 6 -6.02 -2.98 6.35
N PHE A 7 -5.95 -4.29 6.61
CA PHE A 7 -4.78 -4.92 7.21
C PHE A 7 -4.01 -5.70 6.15
N VAL A 8 -2.72 -5.42 6.05
CA VAL A 8 -1.78 -6.10 5.15
C VAL A 8 -0.72 -6.77 6.02
N ARG A 9 -0.46 -8.06 5.75
CA ARG A 9 0.63 -8.78 6.41
C ARG A 9 1.84 -8.76 5.50
N LEU A 10 2.97 -8.26 5.99
CA LEU A 10 4.23 -8.15 5.25
C LEU A 10 5.23 -9.17 5.79
N SER A 11 6.07 -9.70 4.90
CA SER A 11 7.31 -10.36 5.33
C SER A 11 8.32 -9.31 5.77
N ASP A 12 9.31 -9.71 6.58
CA ASP A 12 10.34 -8.76 7.05
C ASP A 12 11.11 -8.14 5.87
N LYS A 13 11.48 -8.93 4.85
CA LYS A 13 12.14 -8.42 3.62
C LYS A 13 11.29 -7.34 2.93
N LEU A 14 10.00 -7.59 2.74
CA LEU A 14 9.11 -6.62 2.08
C LEU A 14 8.87 -5.39 2.95
N ARG A 15 8.74 -5.57 4.27
CA ARG A 15 8.58 -4.44 5.19
C ARG A 15 9.80 -3.53 5.14
N SER A 16 11.01 -4.07 5.29
CA SER A 16 12.24 -3.27 5.27
C SER A 16 12.44 -2.53 3.94
N ALA A 17 12.09 -3.15 2.81
CA ALA A 17 12.14 -2.48 1.51
C ALA A 17 11.15 -1.30 1.41
N LEU A 18 9.94 -1.49 1.94
CA LEU A 18 8.93 -0.43 1.98
C LEU A 18 9.30 0.67 2.97
N GLU A 19 9.93 0.34 4.10
CA GLU A 19 10.41 1.31 5.08
C GLU A 19 11.50 2.20 4.47
N ALA A 20 12.53 1.59 3.85
CA ALA A 20 13.58 2.32 3.15
C ALA A 20 13.01 3.22 2.05
N ARG A 21 12.12 2.68 1.22
CA ARG A 21 11.52 3.47 0.13
C ARG A 21 10.63 4.59 0.65
N ALA A 22 9.88 4.36 1.71
CA ALA A 22 9.05 5.38 2.31
C ALA A 22 9.93 6.52 2.87
N GLU A 23 11.01 6.18 3.56
CA GLU A 23 11.99 7.13 4.10
C GLU A 23 12.61 8.02 3.00
N GLU A 24 13.06 7.41 1.89
CA GLU A 24 13.66 8.14 0.75
C GLU A 24 12.77 9.26 0.19
N ILE A 25 11.45 9.07 0.19
CA ILE A 25 10.48 10.02 -0.35
C ILE A 25 9.71 10.78 0.75
N GLY A 26 10.16 10.67 2.00
CA GLY A 26 9.58 11.40 3.14
C GLY A 26 8.19 10.94 3.57
N LEU A 27 7.85 9.67 3.34
CA LEU A 27 6.60 9.03 3.73
C LEU A 27 6.82 7.96 4.82
N ASN A 28 5.74 7.50 5.46
CA ASN A 28 5.74 6.24 6.21
C ASN A 28 5.16 5.08 5.36
N VAL A 29 5.33 3.84 5.82
CA VAL A 29 4.86 2.64 5.07
C VAL A 29 3.36 2.70 4.74
N PRO A 30 2.43 3.01 5.67
CA PRO A 30 1.02 3.19 5.32
C PRO A 30 0.75 4.26 4.26
N GLU A 31 1.45 5.40 4.31
CA GLU A 31 1.36 6.46 3.31
C GLU A 31 1.86 6.00 1.95
N LEU A 32 3.00 5.31 1.91
CA LEU A 32 3.53 4.70 0.71
C LEU A 32 2.51 3.72 0.11
N PHE A 33 1.91 2.84 0.92
CA PHE A 33 0.85 1.95 0.42
C PHE A 33 -0.34 2.68 -0.20
N ARG A 34 -0.79 3.78 0.43
CA ARG A 34 -1.88 4.60 -0.13
C ARG A 34 -1.46 5.22 -1.45
N PHE A 35 -0.24 5.74 -1.53
CA PHE A 35 0.31 6.34 -2.73
C PHE A 35 0.39 5.32 -3.88
N LEU A 36 1.04 4.17 -3.66
CA LEU A 36 1.18 3.10 -4.65
C LEU A 36 -0.18 2.59 -5.14
N PHE A 37 -1.15 2.45 -4.23
CA PHE A 37 -2.50 2.06 -4.60
C PHE A 37 -3.20 3.10 -5.48
N LEU A 38 -3.08 4.39 -5.16
CA LEU A 38 -3.68 5.46 -5.95
C LEU A 38 -3.04 5.57 -7.34
N ILE A 39 -1.74 5.26 -7.47
CA ILE A 39 -1.07 5.12 -8.76
C ILE A 39 -1.69 3.96 -9.55
N ASP A 40 -1.83 2.78 -8.95
CA ASP A 40 -2.39 1.59 -9.61
C ASP A 40 -3.83 1.84 -10.11
N LEU A 41 -4.62 2.61 -9.35
CA LEU A 41 -5.96 3.04 -9.77
C LEU A 41 -6.00 4.18 -10.78
N ARG A 42 -4.86 4.76 -11.17
CA ARG A 42 -4.76 5.97 -12.00
C ARG A 42 -5.43 7.21 -11.38
N TYR A 43 -5.32 7.39 -10.06
CA TYR A 43 -5.71 8.61 -9.34
C TYR A 43 -4.60 9.14 -8.40
N PRO A 44 -3.34 9.30 -8.85
CA PRO A 44 -2.25 9.76 -7.99
C PRO A 44 -2.50 11.16 -7.40
N GLU A 45 -3.27 12.01 -8.09
CA GLU A 45 -3.62 13.38 -7.66
C GLU A 45 -4.46 13.43 -6.38
N LYS A 46 -5.08 12.31 -5.99
CA LYS A 46 -5.86 12.21 -4.76
C LYS A 46 -5.00 11.93 -3.53
N PHE A 47 -3.71 11.66 -3.73
CA PHE A 47 -2.81 11.40 -2.63
C PHE A 47 -2.55 12.68 -1.85
N LYS A 48 -2.72 12.61 -0.53
CA LYS A 48 -2.34 13.65 0.42
C LYS A 48 -1.61 12.96 1.58
N PRO A 49 -0.31 13.28 1.81
CA PRO A 49 0.43 12.78 2.95
C PRO A 49 -0.28 13.21 4.24
N ASP A 50 -0.45 12.27 5.16
CA ASP A 50 -1.02 12.51 6.49
C ASP A 50 -0.70 11.29 7.36
N LYS A 51 0.04 11.56 8.44
CA LYS A 51 0.57 10.55 9.36
C LYS A 51 -0.53 9.82 10.15
N GLY A 52 -1.78 10.28 10.10
CA GLY A 52 -2.95 9.65 10.73
C GLY A 52 -3.60 8.51 9.94
N TYR A 53 -3.03 8.14 8.78
CA TYR A 53 -3.62 7.15 7.88
C TYR A 53 -3.13 5.70 8.05
N GLY A 54 -2.38 5.39 9.11
CA GLY A 54 -2.07 4.00 9.41
C GLY A 54 -1.00 3.81 10.46
N VAL A 55 -0.71 2.55 10.75
CA VAL A 55 0.40 2.15 11.63
C VAL A 55 0.97 0.84 11.13
N THR A 56 2.29 0.66 11.25
CA THR A 56 2.97 -0.62 11.05
C THR A 56 3.42 -1.14 12.41
N GLU A 57 2.95 -2.33 12.78
CA GLU A 57 3.32 -3.02 14.02
C GLU A 57 3.81 -4.44 13.68
N GLY A 58 5.13 -4.65 13.77
CA GLY A 58 5.74 -5.93 13.40
C GLY A 58 5.49 -6.29 11.94
N SER A 59 4.81 -7.42 11.69
CA SER A 59 4.44 -7.87 10.34
C SER A 59 3.08 -7.35 9.86
N LEU A 60 2.35 -6.58 10.68
CA LEU A 60 1.01 -6.11 10.37
C LEU A 60 1.02 -4.62 10.08
N THR A 61 0.62 -4.25 8.87
CA THR A 61 0.40 -2.85 8.47
C THR A 61 -1.09 -2.58 8.38
N LYS A 62 -1.57 -1.64 9.18
CA LYS A 62 -2.93 -1.10 9.11
C LYS A 62 -2.91 0.16 8.24
N ILE A 63 -3.70 0.15 7.18
CA ILE A 63 -3.83 1.25 6.21
C ILE A 63 -5.27 1.76 6.26
N ARG A 64 -5.44 3.05 6.54
CA ARG A 64 -6.73 3.72 6.54
C ARG A 64 -7.01 4.27 5.15
N VAL A 65 -8.19 3.97 4.62
CA VAL A 65 -8.65 4.42 3.31
C VAL A 65 -10.10 4.90 3.40
N ASP A 66 -10.50 5.77 2.48
CA ASP A 66 -11.91 6.13 2.35
C ASP A 66 -12.73 4.96 1.74
N GLY A 67 -14.06 5.04 1.87
CA GLY A 67 -14.97 4.00 1.39
C GLY A 67 -14.91 3.75 -0.13
N SER A 68 -14.61 4.76 -0.95
CA SER A 68 -14.51 4.61 -2.41
C SER A 68 -13.23 3.88 -2.80
N THR A 69 -12.11 4.25 -2.16
CA THR A 69 -10.81 3.59 -2.27
C THR A 69 -10.92 2.12 -1.84
N ARG A 70 -11.58 1.84 -0.71
CA ARG A 70 -11.83 0.47 -0.24
C ARG A 70 -12.64 -0.38 -1.23
N LYS A 71 -13.69 0.18 -1.84
CA LYS A 71 -14.49 -0.53 -2.85
C LYS A 71 -13.64 -0.91 -4.06
N ARG A 72 -12.84 0.04 -4.56
CA ARG A 72 -11.94 -0.20 -5.69
C ARG A 72 -10.87 -1.26 -5.37
N ILE A 73 -10.27 -1.25 -4.17
CA ILE A 73 -9.35 -2.32 -3.74
C ILE A 73 -10.04 -3.69 -3.82
N ALA A 74 -11.30 -3.77 -3.36
CA ALA A 74 -12.04 -5.02 -3.37
C ALA A 74 -12.38 -5.49 -4.80
N GLU A 75 -12.77 -4.56 -5.68
CA GLU A 75 -13.05 -4.83 -7.10
C GLU A 75 -11.80 -5.33 -7.82
N GLN A 76 -10.68 -4.61 -7.69
CA GLN A 76 -9.42 -4.99 -8.34
C GLN A 76 -8.89 -6.33 -7.81
N ALA A 77 -8.90 -6.54 -6.49
CA ALA A 77 -8.52 -7.82 -5.91
C ALA A 77 -9.37 -8.98 -6.48
N LYS A 78 -10.68 -8.77 -6.66
CA LYS A 78 -11.58 -9.76 -7.29
C LYS A 78 -11.23 -10.00 -8.76
N MET A 79 -10.97 -8.94 -9.53
CA MET A 79 -10.58 -9.06 -10.94
C MET A 79 -9.29 -9.87 -11.14
N HIS A 80 -8.35 -9.77 -10.20
CA HIS A 80 -7.09 -10.53 -10.23
C HIS A 80 -7.16 -11.90 -9.53
N GLY A 81 -8.31 -12.31 -8.99
CA GLY A 81 -8.43 -13.57 -8.25
C GLY A 81 -7.63 -13.60 -6.94
N LEU A 82 -7.38 -12.43 -6.33
CA LEU A 82 -6.57 -12.26 -5.13
C LEU A 82 -7.41 -11.83 -3.93
N THR A 83 -6.90 -12.09 -2.72
CA THR A 83 -7.41 -11.40 -1.53
C THR A 83 -6.91 -9.96 -1.52
N ARG A 84 -7.61 -9.04 -0.83
CA ARG A 84 -7.20 -7.62 -0.74
C ARG A 84 -5.75 -7.46 -0.25
N SER A 85 -5.34 -8.26 0.73
CA SER A 85 -3.97 -8.26 1.25
C SER A 85 -2.95 -8.80 0.24
N ARG A 86 -3.28 -9.84 -0.54
CA ARG A 86 -2.41 -10.33 -1.62
C ARG A 86 -2.29 -9.32 -2.76
N TYR A 87 -3.38 -8.67 -3.12
CA TYR A 87 -3.39 -7.64 -4.16
C TYR A 87 -2.60 -6.38 -3.74
N LEU A 88 -2.78 -5.89 -2.51
CA LEU A 88 -1.99 -4.75 -2.02
C LEU A 88 -0.49 -5.07 -1.96
N ARG A 89 -0.13 -6.30 -1.57
CA ARG A 89 1.26 -6.76 -1.64
C ARG A 89 1.79 -6.82 -3.07
N SER A 90 1.00 -7.29 -4.04
CA SER A 90 1.48 -7.39 -5.42
C SER A 90 1.73 -6.01 -6.04
N ILE A 91 0.92 -4.99 -5.73
CA ILE A 91 1.21 -3.61 -6.11
C ILE A 91 2.52 -3.15 -5.48
N ALA A 92 2.68 -3.34 -4.17
CA ALA A 92 3.89 -2.93 -3.47
C ALA A 92 5.16 -3.57 -4.05
N ILE A 93 5.12 -4.87 -4.35
CA ILE A 93 6.23 -5.58 -4.98
C ILE A 93 6.50 -5.02 -6.38
N ARG A 94 5.49 -4.95 -7.27
CA ARG A 94 5.66 -4.42 -8.63
C ARG A 94 6.23 -3.00 -8.66
N GLU A 95 5.82 -2.16 -7.72
CA GLU A 95 6.31 -0.79 -7.65
C GLU A 95 7.73 -0.74 -7.10
N LEU A 96 8.10 -1.55 -6.10
CA LEU A 96 9.49 -1.66 -5.64
C LEU A 96 10.42 -2.21 -6.73
N GLU A 97 9.96 -3.16 -7.54
CA GLU A 97 10.70 -3.72 -8.68
C GLU A 97 11.05 -2.68 -9.75
N LYS A 98 10.34 -1.54 -9.82
CA LYS A 98 10.66 -0.46 -10.78
C LYS A 98 11.84 0.42 -10.38
N TYR A 99 12.14 0.50 -9.09
CA TYR A 99 13.12 1.46 -8.55
C TYR A 99 14.38 0.78 -7.99
N THR A 100 14.44 -0.56 -8.02
CA THR A 100 15.56 -1.36 -7.52
C THR A 100 15.66 -2.67 -8.30
N ASP A 101 16.88 -3.20 -8.46
CA ASP A 101 17.17 -4.61 -8.81
C ASP A 101 16.68 -5.58 -7.72
N PHE A 102 15.40 -5.47 -7.31
CA PHE A 102 14.82 -6.23 -6.18
C PHE A 102 14.62 -7.72 -6.49
N VAL A 103 14.84 -8.10 -7.75
CA VAL A 103 14.83 -9.46 -8.28
C VAL A 103 16.25 -9.85 -8.69
N GLU A 104 17.22 -9.66 -7.81
CA GLU A 104 18.37 -10.57 -7.59
C GLU A 104 18.96 -10.39 -6.20
#